data_AF-A0A8J6Z935-F1
#
_entry.id   AF-A0A8J6Z935-F1
#
_cell.length_a   1.000
_cell.length_b   1.000
_cell.length_c   1.000
_cell.angle_alpha   90.00
_cell.angle_beta   90.00
_cell.angle_gamma   90.00
#
_symmetry.space_group_name_H-M   'P 1'
#
loop_
_entity.id
_entity.type
_entity.pdbx_description
1 polymer ?
#
loop_
_entity_poly.entity_id
_entity_poly.type
_entity_poly.pdbx_seq_one_letter_code
_entity_poly.pdbx_strand_id
1 'polypeptide(L)' 'MTPTTAANRQFPADTEIWYNLKCAIATSSGFQRWQLERDTQLQGLRLEQQVKKYLRETLETLAY' A
#
# COMPACT_ATOMS: atom_id res chain seq x y z
N MET A 1 0.55 15.10 33.22
CA MET A 1 0.11 15.68 31.95
C MET A 1 1.01 15.09 30.87
N THR A 2 0.56 14.09 30.13
CA THR A 2 1.27 13.56 28.95
C THR A 2 0.25 13.50 27.80
N PRO A 3 0.67 13.89 26.59
CA PRO A 3 1.20 12.88 25.70
C PRO A 3 2.52 13.30 25.08
N THR A 4 3.52 12.43 25.20
CA THR A 4 4.71 12.47 24.37
C THR A 4 4.27 12.13 22.96
N THR A 5 4.12 13.15 22.13
CA THR A 5 3.99 13.03 20.68
C THR A 5 5.16 12.20 20.19
N ALA A 6 4.92 10.93 19.86
CA ALA A 6 5.85 10.11 19.12
C ALA A 6 6.02 10.77 17.75
N ALA A 7 6.94 11.72 17.67
CA ALA A 7 7.38 12.29 16.41
C ALA A 7 7.79 11.11 15.55
N ASN A 8 6.98 10.88 14.53
CA ASN A 8 7.10 9.88 13.49
C ASN A 8 8.47 10.05 12.80
N ARG A 9 9.53 9.57 13.45
CA ARG A 9 10.85 9.41 12.85
C ARG A 9 10.66 8.33 11.80
N GLN A 10 10.22 8.72 10.60
CA GLN A 10 10.37 7.92 9.40
C GLN A 10 11.87 7.75 9.24
N PHE A 11 12.42 6.63 9.71
CA PHE A 11 13.81 6.37 9.43
C PHE A 11 13.92 6.28 7.90
N PRO A 12 14.99 6.79 7.29
CA PRO A 12 15.20 6.67 5.86
C PRO A 12 15.10 5.20 5.40
N ALA A 13 15.48 4.25 6.26
CA ALA A 13 15.26 2.82 6.08
C ALA A 13 13.78 2.43 5.93
N ASP A 14 12.86 2.96 6.73
CA ASP A 14 11.41 2.68 6.60
C ASP A 14 10.88 3.17 5.25
N THR A 15 11.39 4.30 4.76
CA THR A 15 11.00 4.85 3.45
C THR A 15 11.49 3.96 2.30
N GLU A 16 12.72 3.45 2.39
CA GLU A 16 13.29 2.54 1.41
C GLU A 16 12.59 1.17 1.42
N ILE A 17 12.31 0.62 2.61
CA ILE A 17 11.55 -0.63 2.77
C ILE A 17 10.15 -0.48 2.16
N TRP A 18 9.47 0.63 2.46
CA TRP A 18 8.15 0.91 1.88
C TRP A 18 8.20 1.07 0.36
N TYR A 19 9.23 1.71 -0.17
CA TYR A 19 9.43 1.84 -1.61
C TYR A 19 9.61 0.47 -2.28
N ASN A 20 10.52 -0.35 -1.76
CA ASN A 20 10.79 -1.70 -2.30
C ASN A 20 9.55 -2.60 -2.23
N LEU A 21 8.80 -2.55 -1.13
CA LEU A 21 7.54 -3.29 -0.99
C LEU A 21 6.51 -2.87 -2.04
N LYS A 22 6.33 -1.54 -2.24
CA LYS A 22 5.42 -1.03 -3.27
C LYS A 22 5.80 -1.54 -4.65
N CYS A 23 7.08 -1.51 -5.01
CA CYS A 23 7.56 -2.01 -6.28
C CYS A 23 7.30 -3.51 -6.44
N ALA A 24 7.63 -4.33 -5.43
CA ALA A 24 7.39 -5.77 -5.46
C ALA A 24 5.89 -6.12 -5.67
N ILE A 25 5.00 -5.42 -4.95
CA ILE A 25 3.55 -5.57 -5.12
C ILE A 25 3.11 -5.12 -6.52
N ALA A 26 3.60 -3.96 -6.99
CA ALA A 26 3.25 -3.45 -8.32
C ALA A 26 3.62 -4.42 -9.46
N THR A 27 4.71 -5.17 -9.28
CA THR A 27 5.17 -6.19 -10.24
C THR A 27 4.49 -7.55 -10.06
N SER A 28 3.70 -7.74 -9.01
CA SER A 28 3.03 -9.01 -8.74
C SER A 28 1.84 -9.22 -9.68
N SER A 29 1.71 -10.44 -10.20
CA SER A 29 0.62 -10.83 -11.09
C SER A 29 -0.77 -10.66 -10.44
N GLY A 30 -0.86 -10.84 -9.12
CA GLY A 30 -2.12 -10.64 -8.38
C GLY A 30 -2.56 -9.18 -8.36
N PHE A 31 -1.63 -8.26 -8.15
CA PHE A 31 -1.89 -6.83 -8.15
C PHE A 31 -2.25 -6.32 -9.56
N GLN A 32 -1.52 -6.77 -10.59
CA GLN A 32 -1.77 -6.38 -11.97
C GLN A 32 -3.16 -6.80 -12.46
N ARG A 33 -3.61 -8.02 -12.11
CA ARG A 33 -4.97 -8.50 -12.41
C ARG A 33 -6.02 -7.67 -11.69
N TRP A 34 -5.85 -7.46 -10.38
CA TRP A 34 -6.76 -6.64 -9.58
C TRP A 34 -6.85 -5.20 -10.11
N GLN A 35 -5.73 -4.63 -10.58
CA GLN A 35 -5.70 -3.30 -11.18
C GLN A 35 -6.51 -3.26 -12.48
N LEU A 36 -6.41 -4.28 -13.33
CA LEU A 36 -7.16 -4.38 -14.59
C LEU A 36 -8.66 -4.54 -14.37
N GLU A 37 -9.07 -5.31 -13.36
CA GLU A 37 -10.46 -5.47 -12.96
C GLU A 37 -11.06 -4.16 -12.40
N ARG A 38 -10.21 -3.26 -11.88
CA ARG A 38 -10.62 -2.02 -11.21
C ARG A 38 -10.16 -0.75 -11.92
N ASP A 39 -9.70 -0.83 -13.17
CA ASP A 39 -9.04 0.28 -13.90
C ASP A 39 -9.84 1.59 -13.78
N THR A 40 -11.15 1.53 -14.02
CA THR A 40 -12.06 2.68 -13.94
C THR A 40 -12.14 3.33 -12.55
N GLN A 41 -12.00 2.53 -11.48
CA GLN A 41 -12.01 3.00 -10.09
C GLN A 41 -10.64 3.47 -9.60
N LEU A 42 -9.58 3.09 -10.32
CA LEU A 42 -8.20 3.45 -9.99
C LEU A 42 -7.69 4.64 -10.83
N GLN A 43 -8.46 5.07 -11.82
CA GLN A 43 -8.16 6.27 -12.60
C GLN A 43 -7.98 7.48 -11.68
N GLY A 44 -6.80 8.10 -11.75
CA GLY A 44 -6.41 9.24 -10.92
C GLY A 44 -5.77 8.87 -9.57
N LEU A 45 -5.77 7.60 -9.14
CA LEU A 45 -5.06 7.17 -7.94
C LEU A 45 -3.58 6.93 -8.24
N ARG A 46 -2.71 7.41 -7.33
CA ARG A 46 -1.28 7.12 -7.38
C ARG A 46 -1.03 5.66 -6.99
N LEU A 47 0.08 5.10 -7.48
CA LEU A 47 0.50 3.72 -7.17
C LEU A 47 0.41 3.40 -5.67
N GLU A 48 0.84 4.33 -4.81
CA GLU A 48 0.77 4.12 -3.37
C GLU A 48 -0.66 3.93 -2.84
N GLN A 49 -1.63 4.68 -3.37
CA GLN A 49 -3.04 4.56 -2.98
C GLN A 49 -3.63 3.25 -3.50
N GLN A 50 -3.25 2.84 -4.72
CA GLN A 50 -3.66 1.57 -5.30
C GLN A 50 -3.12 0.38 -4.49
N VAL A 51 -1.83 0.41 -4.13
CA VAL A 51 -1.18 -0.62 -3.29
C VAL A 51 -1.84 -0.70 -1.92
N LYS A 52 -2.10 0.44 -1.26
CA LYS A 52 -2.81 0.47 0.04
C LYS A 52 -4.22 -0.14 -0.07
N LYS A 53 -4.97 0.18 -1.14
CA LYS A 53 -6.31 -0.37 -1.36
C LYS A 53 -6.26 -1.88 -1.60
N TYR A 54 -5.34 -2.35 -2.43
CA TYR A 54 -5.13 -3.79 -2.67
C TYR A 54 -4.78 -4.55 -1.40
N LEU A 55 -3.81 -4.06 -0.62
CA LEU A 55 -3.42 -4.65 0.67
C LEU A 55 -4.61 -4.74 1.61
N ARG A 56 -5.41 -3.67 1.71
CA ARG A 56 -6.60 -3.65 2.55
C ARG A 56 -7.59 -4.74 2.15
N GLU A 57 -7.98 -4.80 0.87
CA GLU A 57 -8.94 -5.81 0.41
C GLU A 57 -8.40 -7.24 0.56
N THR A 58 -7.10 -7.46 0.30
CA THR A 58 -6.47 -8.77 0.44
C THR A 58 -6.43 -9.22 1.90
N LEU A 59 -6.15 -8.30 2.83
CA LEU A 59 -6.15 -8.58 4.26
C LEU A 59 -7.57 -8.80 4.81
N GLU A 60 -8.56 -8.04 4.34
CA GLU A 60 -9.98 -8.24 4.70
C GLU A 60 -10.47 -9.62 4.25
N THR A 61 -9.98 -10.13 3.12
CA THR A 61 -10.33 -11.47 2.59
C THR A 61 -9.69 -12.61 3.40
N LEU A 62 -8.56 -12.37 4.06
CA LEU A 62 -7.84 -13.37 4.88
C LEU A 62 -8.24 -13.36 6.36
N ALA A 63 -8.98 -12.35 6.81
CA ALA A 63 -9.44 -12.20 8.20
C ALA A 63 -10.78 -12.89 8.49
N TYR A 64 -11.35 -13.58 7.51
CA TYR A 64 -12.57 -14.41 7.60
C TYR A 64 -12.21 -15.89 7.70
#